data_AF-A0A2V8SBS3-F1
#
_entry.id   AF-A0A2V8SBS3-F1
#
_cell.length_a   1.000
_cell.length_b   1.000
_cell.length_c   1.000
_cell.angle_alpha   90.00
_cell.angle_beta   90.00
_cell.angle_gamma   90.00
#
_symmetry.space_group_name_H-M   'P 1'
#
loop_
_entity.id
_entity.type
_entity.pdbx_description
1 polymer ?
#
loop_
_entity_poly.entity_id
_entity_poly.type
_entity_poly.pdbx_seq_one_letter_code
_entity_poly.pdbx_strand_id
1 'polypeptide(L)'
;MPTQITQNESDALISFRIEGEMLLDDALLLERIVSSDESDRSIVVDLADLDFLDSEAAQVLRRLETDRGIKFEGTETFLQSSIDLAERMAG
;
A
#
# COMPACT_ATOMS: atom_id res chain seq x y z
N MET A 1 -0.34 -3.95 -14.04
CA MET A 1 0.99 -3.34 -14.27
C MET A 1 1.92 -3.74 -13.15
N PRO A 2 3.25 -3.82 -13.37
CA PRO A 2 4.17 -4.09 -12.26
C PRO A 2 4.01 -3.03 -11.17
N THR A 3 4.09 -3.45 -9.91
CA THR A 3 4.00 -2.55 -8.76
C THR A 3 5.16 -1.57 -8.80
N GLN A 4 4.86 -0.29 -8.59
CA GLN A 4 5.88 0.71 -8.34
C GLN A 4 5.76 1.21 -6.91
N ILE A 5 6.87 1.14 -6.19
CA ILE A 5 6.99 1.59 -4.80
C ILE A 5 7.90 2.82 -4.79
N THR A 6 7.30 3.99 -4.62
CA THR A 6 8.04 5.26 -4.54
C THR A 6 8.18 5.64 -3.07
N GLN A 7 9.42 5.64 -2.56
CA GLN A 7 9.72 6.11 -1.21
C GLN A 7 10.04 7.61 -1.24
N ASN A 8 9.38 8.36 -0.35
CA ASN A 8 9.65 9.76 -0.12
C ASN A 8 9.83 10.00 1.38
N GLU A 9 11.03 10.43 1.77
CA GLU A 9 11.39 10.72 3.14
C GLU A 9 11.37 12.22 3.42
N SER A 10 10.78 12.58 4.55
CA SER A 10 10.83 13.92 5.14
C SER A 10 11.39 13.81 6.56
N ASP A 11 11.79 14.94 7.16
CA ASP A 11 12.47 14.99 8.48
C ASP A 11 11.82 14.15 9.60
N ALA A 12 10.49 13.94 9.57
CA ALA A 12 9.75 13.19 10.59
C ALA A 12 8.83 12.08 10.06
N LEU A 13 8.74 11.91 8.74
CA LEU A 13 7.75 11.04 8.10
C LEU A 13 8.35 10.33 6.90
N ILE A 14 8.10 9.04 6.79
CA ILE A 14 8.40 8.26 5.59
C ILE A 14 7.07 7.98 4.91
N SER A 15 6.95 8.40 3.66
CA SER A 15 5.77 8.17 2.82
C SER A 15 6.13 7.21 1.69
N PHE A 16 5.36 6.13 1.55
CA PHE A 16 5.48 5.17 0.46
C PHE A 16 4.27 5.31 -0.45
N ARG A 17 4.46 5.69 -1.70
CA ARG A 17 3.39 5.64 -2.71
C ARG A 17 3.47 4.34 -3.46
N ILE A 18 2.34 3.63 -3.52
CA ILE A 18 2.19 2.36 -4.24
C ILE A 18 1.30 2.60 -5.45
N GLU A 19 1.83 2.28 -6.63
CA GLU A 19 1.13 2.42 -7.91
C GLU A 19 1.07 1.07 -8.63
N GLY A 20 -0.05 0.77 -9.30
CA GLY A 20 -0.21 -0.47 -10.05
C GLY A 20 -0.88 -1.60 -9.28
N GLU A 21 -0.44 -2.84 -9.48
CA GLU A 21 -1.04 -4.02 -8.85
C GLU A 21 -0.19 -4.49 -7.69
N MET A 22 -0.75 -4.73 -6.50
CA MET A 22 0.00 -5.22 -5.34
C MET A 22 -0.37 -6.68 -5.05
N LEU A 23 0.61 -7.56 -5.27
CA LEU A 23 0.51 -8.98 -4.96
C LEU A 23 1.23 -9.29 -3.65
N LEU A 24 1.17 -10.55 -3.23
CA LEU A 24 1.81 -11.00 -1.99
C LEU A 24 3.31 -10.66 -1.95
N ASP A 25 4.04 -10.87 -3.05
CA ASP A 25 5.49 -10.62 -3.10
C ASP A 25 5.81 -9.13 -2.85
N ASP A 26 5.01 -8.23 -3.43
CA ASP A 26 5.15 -6.78 -3.27
C ASP A 26 4.82 -6.34 -1.83
N ALA A 27 3.81 -6.97 -1.21
CA ALA A 27 3.47 -6.71 0.18
C ALA A 27 4.56 -7.18 1.14
N LEU A 28 5.18 -8.33 0.88
CA LEU A 28 6.32 -8.82 1.64
C LEU A 28 7.56 -7.94 1.44
N LEU A 29 7.74 -7.38 0.25
CA LEU A 29 8.80 -6.41 -0.02
C LEU A 29 8.60 -5.13 0.81
N LEU A 30 7.39 -4.58 0.83
CA LEU A 30 7.06 -3.42 1.66
C LEU A 30 7.30 -3.70 3.14
N GLU A 31 6.86 -4.86 3.64
CA GLU A 31 7.12 -5.28 5.01
C GLU A 31 8.61 -5.33 5.33
N ARG A 32 9.44 -5.85 4.42
CA ARG A 32 10.89 -5.90 4.60
C ARG A 32 11.53 -4.52 4.63
N ILE A 33 11.08 -3.62 3.75
CA ILE A 33 11.57 -2.23 3.70
C ILE A 33 11.24 -1.54 5.03
N VAL A 34 9.98 -1.60 5.45
CA VAL A 34 9.53 -0.99 6.70
C VAL A 34 10.21 -1.63 7.91
N SER A 35 10.37 -2.95 7.93
CA SER A 35 11.04 -3.65 9.03
C SER A 35 12.55 -3.37 9.11
N SER A 36 13.15 -2.86 8.03
CA SER A 36 14.56 -2.45 8.02
C SER A 36 14.73 -1.02 8.54
N ASP A 37 13.65 -0.24 8.62
CA ASP A 37 13.67 1.10 9.17
C ASP A 37 13.44 1.03 10.68
N GLU A 38 14.53 1.08 11.46
CA GLU A 38 14.47 1.14 12.93
C GLU A 38 14.23 2.56 13.45
N SER A 39 13.88 3.51 12.58
CA SER A 39 13.60 4.88 12.98
C SER A 39 12.25 4.97 13.67
N ASP A 40 12.15 5.75 14.74
CA ASP A 40 10.89 6.12 15.42
C ASP A 40 10.00 7.05 14.56
N ARG A 41 10.20 7.05 13.23
CA ARG A 41 9.49 7.91 12.29
C ARG A 41 8.13 7.29 11.98
N SER A 42 7.13 8.14 11.80
CA SER A 42 5.84 7.69 11.32
C SER A 42 5.95 7.23 9.86
N ILE A 43 5.38 6.07 9.54
CA ILE A 43 5.34 5.55 8.19
C ILE A 43 3.91 5.66 7.67
N VAL A 44 3.76 6.26 6.51
CA VAL A 44 2.49 6.40 5.79
C VAL A 44 2.64 5.69 4.45
N VAL A 45 1.64 4.90 4.06
CA VAL A 45 1.58 4.20 2.78
C VAL A 45 0.35 4.70 2.04
N ASP A 46 0.56 5.31 0.88
CA ASP A 46 -0.45 5.85 -0.01
C ASP A 46 -0.81 4.79 -1.06
N LEU A 47 -2.07 4.35 -1.03
CA LEU A 47 -2.66 3.33 -1.91
C LEU A 47 -3.62 3.94 -2.95
N ALA A 48 -3.65 5.28 -3.08
CA ALA A 48 -4.62 5.97 -3.92
C ALA A 48 -4.51 5.61 -5.42
N ASP A 49 -3.29 5.32 -5.87
CA ASP A 49 -2.95 4.95 -7.25
C ASP A 49 -2.82 3.42 -7.44
N LEU A 50 -3.33 2.65 -6.49
CA LEU A 50 -3.37 1.20 -6.60
C LEU A 50 -4.53 0.79 -7.52
N ASP A 51 -4.23 -0.07 -8.49
CA ASP A 51 -5.21 -0.63 -9.44
C ASP A 51 -5.78 -1.96 -8.93
N PHE A 52 -4.99 -2.75 -8.21
CA PHE A 52 -5.38 -4.07 -7.72
C PHE A 52 -4.67 -4.42 -6.40
N LEU A 53 -5.40 -5.08 -5.50
CA LEU A 53 -4.86 -5.62 -4.26
C LEU A 53 -5.36 -7.06 -4.07
N ASP A 54 -4.44 -8.01 -3.96
CA ASP A 54 -4.83 -9.37 -3.59
C ASP A 54 -5.24 -9.47 -2.12
N SER A 55 -6.12 -10.40 -1.81
CA SER A 55 -6.50 -10.80 -0.47
C SER A 55 -5.31 -11.16 0.44
N GLU A 56 -4.28 -11.79 -0.11
CA GLU A 56 -3.05 -12.10 0.64
C GLU A 56 -2.23 -10.85 0.96
N ALA A 57 -2.09 -9.94 -0.01
CA ALA A 57 -1.44 -8.64 0.20
C ALA A 57 -2.19 -7.80 1.24
N ALA A 58 -3.53 -7.79 1.20
CA ALA A 58 -4.37 -7.09 2.18
C ALA A 58 -4.15 -7.59 3.61
N GLN A 59 -3.91 -8.90 3.81
CA GLN A 59 -3.60 -9.44 5.13
C GLN A 59 -2.25 -8.94 5.66
N VAL A 60 -1.24 -8.84 4.78
CA VAL A 60 0.06 -8.29 5.13
C VAL A 60 -0.05 -6.82 5.51
N LEU A 61 -0.76 -6.00 4.72
CA LEU A 61 -0.98 -4.58 5.02
C LEU A 61 -1.68 -4.39 6.37
N ARG A 62 -2.73 -5.18 6.63
CA ARG A 62 -3.46 -5.12 7.90
C ARG A 62 -2.58 -5.50 9.10
N ARG A 63 -1.68 -6.47 8.93
CA ARG A 63 -0.69 -6.83 9.96
C ARG A 63 0.27 -5.66 10.22
N LEU A 64 0.76 -5.02 9.16
CA LEU A 64 1.63 -3.85 9.28
C LEU A 64 0.96 -2.66 9.98
N GLU A 65 -0.33 -2.41 9.71
CA GLU A 65 -1.12 -1.39 10.42
C GLU A 65 -1.16 -1.68 11.92
N THR A 66 -1.44 -2.94 12.28
CA THR A 66 -1.69 -3.36 13.66
C THR A 66 -0.40 -3.49 14.49
N ASP A 67 0.64 -4.12 13.94
CA ASP A 67 1.89 -4.41 14.65
C ASP A 67 2.87 -3.24 14.66
N ARG A 68 2.89 -2.42 13.60
CA ARG A 68 3.89 -1.36 13.40
C ARG A 68 3.30 0.05 13.45
N GLY A 69 1.98 0.19 13.54
CA GLY A 69 1.33 1.50 13.54
C GLY A 69 1.47 2.24 12.21
N ILE A 70 1.67 1.52 11.10
CA ILE A 70 1.71 2.13 9.76
C ILE A 70 0.33 2.70 9.45
N LYS A 71 0.30 3.91 8.88
CA LYS A 71 -0.93 4.50 8.37
C LYS A 71 -1.09 4.21 6.90
N PHE A 72 -2.25 3.69 6.51
CA PHE A 72 -2.63 3.55 5.11
C PHE A 72 -3.58 4.68 4.71
N GLU A 73 -3.27 5.38 3.63
CA GLU A 73 -4.13 6.40 3.03
C GLU A 73 -4.50 5.99 1.60
N GLY A 74 -5.58 6.58 1.06
CA GLY A 74 -6.01 6.29 -0.31
C GLY A 74 -6.80 4.98 -0.48
N THR A 75 -7.07 4.23 0.59
CA THR A 75 -7.85 2.98 0.56
C THR A 75 -9.28 3.19 0.05
N GLU A 76 -9.88 4.35 0.36
CA GLU A 76 -11.20 4.75 -0.13
C GLU A 76 -11.20 4.95 -1.65
N THR A 77 -10.16 5.63 -2.17
CA THR A 77 -9.96 5.84 -3.61
C THR A 77 -9.78 4.51 -4.33
N PHE A 78 -8.93 3.62 -3.79
CA PHE A 78 -8.71 2.28 -4.33
C PHE A 78 -10.02 1.46 -4.44
N LEU A 79 -10.82 1.44 -3.36
CA LEU A 79 -12.10 0.73 -3.33
C LEU A 79 -13.06 1.28 -4.39
N GLN A 80 -13.11 2.60 -4.55
CA GLN A 80 -13.98 3.24 -5.52
C GLN A 80 -13.54 2.96 -6.97
N SER A 81 -12.23 3.02 -7.25
CA SER A 81 -11.64 2.65 -8.54
C SER A 81 -11.90 1.18 -8.90
N SER A 82 -11.78 0.28 -7.91
CA SER A 82 -12.04 -1.16 -8.09
C SER A 82 -13.51 -1.43 -8.46
N ILE A 83 -14.44 -0.67 -7.86
CA ILE A 83 -15.87 -0.77 -8.19
C ILE A 83 -16.14 -0.23 -9.60
N ASP A 84 -15.62 0.95 -9.95
CA ASP A 84 -15.81 1.54 -11.30
C ASP A 84 -15.28 0.59 -12.40
N LEU A 85 -14.12 -0.03 -12.15
CA LEU A 85 -13.53 -1.01 -13.05
C LEU A 85 -14.42 -2.26 -13.22
N ALA A 86 -15.01 -2.76 -12.13
CA ALA A 86 -15.92 -3.90 -12.17
C ALA A 86 -17.23 -3.57 -12.90
N GLU A 87 -17.78 -2.37 -12.70
CA GLU A 87 -18.98 -1.90 -13.41
C GLU A 87 -18.74 -1.74 -14.91
N ARG A 88 -17.57 -1.25 -15.32
CA ARG A 88 -17.18 -1.13 -16.74
C ARG A 88 -17.00 -2.47 -17.44
N MET A 89 -16.59 -3.52 -16.73
CA MET A 89 -16.44 -4.86 -17.30
C MET A 89 -17.75 -5.65 -17.38
N ALA A 90 -18.77 -5.23 -16.62
CA ALA A 90 -20.09 -5.89 -16.58
C ALA A 90 -21.12 -5.30 -17.54
N GLY A 91 -20.83 -4.17 -18.20
CA GLY A 91 -21.69 -3.48 -19.16
C GLY A 91 -21.29 -3.71 -20.62
#